data_AF-A0A921KNM9-F1
#
_entry.id   AF-A0A921KNM9-F1
#
_cell.length_a   1.000
_cell.length_b   1.000
_cell.length_c   1.000
_cell.angle_alpha   90.00
_cell.angle_beta   90.00
_cell.angle_gamma   90.00
#
_symmetry.space_group_name_H-M   'P 1'
#
loop_
_entity.id
_entity.type
_entity.pdbx_description
1 polymer ?
#
loop_
_entity_poly.entity_id
_entity_poly.type
_entity_poly.pdbx_seq_one_letter_code
_entity_poly.pdbx_strand_id
1 'polypeptide(L)'
;MARRGSGCLTALALVLSIAFVALAATLFMLVANGGGPGSPEDEGSPERVAAGSFDEYSWQELSDIAGLIAAAPSDEEGRAVASQHGIEVGDTRTLTLGDASVVELRVVGIRADERADGGGVAGLTLMTSPIAVRPFSDEKNEGGWESSDLRSWLAGEGASLLPDELVSRVVPVLKVTDNAAVRYGDSGAVEALTTTADALWVPSVSEVCGEVDWFAQEYGTTPSASSEYVDFRPYDEALSAQGEQYEYFSDAGVDGSGTSGALVMAYGGTACNWWYRTSYPYALEGWEQRMVYQVMSSGYPGMTSGPSEQAGVVVGLCL
;
A
#
# COMPACT_ATOMS: atom_id res chain seq x y z
N MET A 1 59.02 4.13 13.96
CA MET A 1 57.62 3.87 14.36
C MET A 1 56.71 4.70 13.47
N ALA A 2 55.92 4.03 12.65
CA ALA A 2 55.08 4.62 11.62
C ALA A 2 53.75 5.13 12.22
N ARG A 3 53.25 6.26 11.71
CA ARG A 3 51.83 6.62 11.72
C ARG A 3 51.40 6.94 10.28
N ARG A 4 50.82 5.94 9.61
CA ARG A 4 49.84 6.06 8.51
C ARG A 4 48.46 6.02 9.18
N GLY A 5 47.36 6.62 8.73
CA GLY A 5 47.01 7.44 7.58
C GLY A 5 45.49 7.59 7.69
N SER A 6 44.96 8.82 7.69
CA SER A 6 43.51 9.06 7.84
C SER A 6 43.11 10.40 7.22
N GLY A 7 43.50 10.63 5.96
CA GLY A 7 43.22 11.89 5.25
C GLY A 7 42.83 11.73 3.78
N CYS A 8 42.68 10.51 3.25
CA CYS A 8 42.33 10.29 1.84
C CYS A 8 40.87 9.89 1.59
N LEU A 9 40.14 9.41 2.61
CA LEU A 9 38.76 8.93 2.41
C LEU A 9 37.70 10.04 2.49
N THR A 10 37.93 11.10 3.26
CA THR A 10 36.99 12.23 3.38
C THR A 10 37.08 13.24 2.24
N ALA A 11 38.24 13.39 1.61
CA ALA A 11 38.40 14.25 0.45
C ALA A 11 37.80 13.64 -0.84
N LEU A 12 37.86 12.31 -0.99
CA LEU A 12 37.32 11.62 -2.17
C LEU A 12 35.78 11.65 -2.18
N ALA A 13 35.14 11.49 -1.01
CA ALA A 13 33.68 11.54 -0.88
C ALA A 13 33.12 12.96 -1.15
N LEU A 14 33.82 14.01 -0.70
CA LEU A 14 33.40 15.39 -0.93
C LEU A 14 33.57 15.81 -2.41
N VAL A 15 34.63 15.34 -3.08
CA VAL A 15 34.88 15.63 -4.50
C VAL A 15 33.88 14.89 -5.41
N LEU A 16 33.46 13.67 -5.04
CA LEU A 16 32.42 12.94 -5.76
C LEU A 16 31.02 13.57 -5.60
N SER A 17 30.66 14.08 -4.41
CA SER A 17 29.39 14.81 -4.23
C SER A 17 29.34 16.15 -4.99
N ILE A 18 30.45 16.90 -5.04
CA ILE A 18 30.49 18.17 -5.78
C ILE A 18 30.45 17.92 -7.30
N ALA A 19 31.07 16.84 -7.78
CA ALA A 19 31.01 16.45 -9.19
C ALA A 19 29.60 16.00 -9.61
N PHE A 20 28.86 15.31 -8.74
CA PHE A 20 27.49 14.85 -9.04
C PHE A 20 26.47 16.01 -9.04
N VAL A 21 26.60 16.96 -8.11
CA VAL A 21 25.74 18.16 -8.05
C VAL A 21 26.04 19.12 -9.21
N ALA A 22 27.29 19.23 -9.65
CA ALA A 22 27.66 20.06 -10.81
C ALA A 22 27.14 19.48 -12.14
N LEU A 23 27.07 18.16 -12.28
CA LEU A 23 26.51 17.49 -13.47
C LEU A 23 24.98 17.66 -13.54
N ALA A 24 24.28 17.59 -12.42
CA ALA A 24 22.83 17.85 -12.35
C ALA A 24 22.49 19.32 -12.65
N ALA A 25 23.27 20.28 -12.12
CA ALA A 25 23.04 21.70 -12.34
C ALA A 25 23.35 22.16 -13.78
N THR A 26 24.34 21.54 -14.44
CA THR A 26 24.67 21.85 -15.85
C THR A 26 23.67 21.25 -16.83
N LEU A 27 23.10 20.08 -16.52
CA LEU A 27 22.00 19.51 -17.31
C LEU A 27 20.73 20.36 -17.20
N PHE A 28 20.45 20.94 -16.02
CA PHE A 28 19.30 21.82 -15.79
C PHE A 28 19.42 23.17 -16.52
N MET A 29 20.62 23.74 -16.61
CA MET A 29 20.86 25.02 -17.31
C MET A 29 20.85 24.92 -18.84
N LEU A 30 21.12 23.74 -19.41
CA LEU A 30 21.09 23.55 -20.86
C LEU A 30 19.65 23.38 -21.40
N VAL A 31 18.74 22.84 -20.59
CA VAL A 31 17.32 22.68 -20.96
C VAL A 31 16.54 24.00 -20.84
N ALA A 32 16.93 24.90 -19.92
CA ALA A 32 16.20 26.14 -19.66
C ALA A 32 16.42 27.27 -20.68
N ASN A 33 17.51 27.26 -21.45
CA ASN A 33 17.84 28.34 -22.40
C ASN A 33 17.70 27.89 -23.86
N GLY A 34 16.46 27.80 -24.32
CA GLY A 34 16.17 27.61 -25.73
C GLY A 34 16.65 28.78 -26.59
N GLY A 35 17.53 28.49 -27.56
CA GLY A 35 17.63 29.25 -28.82
C GLY A 35 19.03 29.72 -29.24
N GLY A 36 19.52 29.17 -30.37
CA GLY A 36 20.58 29.78 -31.19
C GLY A 36 21.18 28.81 -32.23
N PRO A 37 21.35 29.19 -33.52
CA PRO A 37 21.24 28.27 -34.65
C PRO A 37 22.57 27.70 -35.15
N GLY A 38 22.52 26.49 -35.72
CA GLY A 38 23.58 25.95 -36.58
C GLY A 38 23.59 24.43 -36.63
N SER A 39 22.98 23.85 -37.66
CA SER A 39 23.34 22.51 -38.17
C SER A 39 24.69 22.63 -38.91
N PRO A 40 25.57 21.61 -38.97
CA PRO A 40 25.17 20.22 -39.25
C PRO A 40 25.98 19.12 -38.53
N GLU A 41 25.54 17.89 -38.79
CA GLU A 41 26.24 16.60 -38.66
C GLU A 41 26.00 15.76 -37.40
N ASP A 42 25.10 14.80 -37.64
CA ASP A 42 24.81 13.50 -37.05
C ASP A 42 26.01 12.78 -36.41
N GLU A 43 26.16 12.89 -35.08
CA GLU A 43 26.87 11.90 -34.27
C GLU A 43 25.96 11.46 -33.12
N GLY A 44 25.66 10.15 -33.13
CA GLY A 44 24.83 9.38 -32.21
C GLY A 44 24.49 10.03 -30.86
N SER A 45 23.24 10.51 -30.78
CA SER A 45 22.55 10.67 -29.49
C SER A 45 22.64 9.36 -28.71
N PRO A 46 22.95 9.39 -27.39
CA PRO A 46 22.76 8.20 -26.57
C PRO A 46 21.30 7.79 -26.72
N GLU A 47 21.11 6.55 -27.17
CA GLU A 47 19.83 5.91 -27.36
C GLU A 47 19.02 6.11 -26.07
N ARG A 48 18.03 7.00 -26.12
CA ARG A 48 17.06 7.18 -25.05
C ARG A 48 16.31 5.85 -25.03
N VAL A 49 16.72 4.93 -24.15
CA VAL A 49 16.02 3.67 -23.92
C VAL A 49 14.55 4.03 -23.83
N ALA A 50 13.74 3.51 -24.74
CA ALA A 50 12.31 3.73 -24.68
C ALA A 50 11.86 3.28 -23.30
N ALA A 51 11.18 4.15 -22.55
CA ALA A 51 10.60 3.76 -21.27
C ALA A 51 9.68 2.57 -21.54
N GLY A 52 9.99 1.43 -20.93
CA GLY A 52 9.07 0.30 -20.93
C GLY A 52 7.80 0.71 -20.21
N SER A 53 6.67 0.12 -20.58
CA SER A 53 5.44 0.24 -19.79
C SER A 53 5.46 -0.72 -18.60
N PHE A 54 4.69 -0.44 -17.55
CA PHE A 54 4.65 -1.24 -16.31
C PHE A 54 4.54 -2.77 -16.52
N ASP A 55 3.80 -3.22 -17.54
CA ASP A 55 3.61 -4.66 -17.87
C ASP A 55 4.82 -5.29 -18.59
N GLU A 56 5.67 -4.48 -19.22
CA GLU A 56 6.82 -4.94 -20.02
C GLU A 56 8.08 -5.19 -19.18
N TYR A 57 8.19 -4.54 -18.03
CA TYR A 57 9.35 -4.72 -17.15
C TYR A 57 9.37 -6.11 -16.50
N SER A 58 10.58 -6.68 -16.45
CA SER A 58 10.86 -7.81 -15.58
C SER A 58 10.70 -7.42 -14.10
N TRP A 59 10.53 -8.40 -13.22
CA TRP A 59 10.46 -8.12 -11.78
C TRP A 59 11.75 -7.50 -11.23
N GLN A 60 12.91 -7.84 -11.82
CA GLN A 60 14.17 -7.18 -11.46
C GLN A 60 14.15 -5.70 -11.83
N GLU A 61 13.80 -5.37 -13.08
CA GLU A 61 13.77 -3.98 -13.53
C GLU A 61 12.75 -3.16 -12.72
N LEU A 62 11.57 -3.71 -12.42
CA LEU A 62 10.59 -3.03 -11.56
C LEU A 62 11.12 -2.79 -10.15
N SER A 63 11.82 -3.75 -9.55
CA SER A 63 12.42 -3.57 -8.23
C SER A 63 13.56 -2.55 -8.24
N ASP A 64 14.37 -2.51 -9.30
CA ASP A 64 15.42 -1.50 -9.46
C ASP A 64 14.81 -0.10 -9.64
N ILE A 65 13.75 0.03 -10.44
CA ILE A 65 13.01 1.29 -10.64
C ILE A 65 12.34 1.72 -9.32
N ALA A 66 11.70 0.80 -8.60
CA ALA A 66 11.13 1.08 -7.29
C ALA A 66 12.19 1.57 -6.29
N GLY A 67 13.40 0.99 -6.32
CA GLY A 67 14.54 1.48 -5.56
C GLY A 67 14.94 2.93 -5.91
N LEU A 68 14.89 3.32 -7.19
CA LEU A 68 15.14 4.71 -7.61
C LEU A 68 14.04 5.65 -7.10
N ILE A 69 12.78 5.23 -7.18
CA ILE A 69 11.63 6.00 -6.69
C ILE A 69 11.71 6.18 -5.17
N ALA A 70 12.05 5.11 -4.43
CA ALA A 70 12.25 5.13 -2.97
C ALA A 70 13.41 6.05 -2.55
N ALA A 71 14.46 6.13 -3.36
CA ALA A 71 15.61 6.99 -3.09
C ALA A 71 15.38 8.48 -3.40
N ALA A 72 14.27 8.83 -4.05
CA ALA A 72 13.93 10.23 -4.32
C ALA A 72 13.76 11.03 -3.01
N PRO A 73 14.16 12.31 -2.98
CA PRO A 73 14.15 13.11 -1.74
C PRO A 73 12.77 13.62 -1.34
N SER A 74 11.77 13.50 -2.21
CA SER A 74 10.38 13.90 -1.96
C SER A 74 9.41 13.07 -2.78
N ASP A 75 8.13 13.11 -2.43
CA ASP A 75 7.10 12.35 -3.14
C ASP A 75 6.81 12.92 -4.53
N GLU A 76 6.98 14.23 -4.73
CA GLU A 76 6.90 14.86 -6.06
C GLU A 76 8.03 14.36 -6.97
N GLU A 77 9.26 14.31 -6.46
CA GLU A 77 10.39 13.78 -7.23
C GLU A 77 10.28 12.27 -7.45
N GLY A 78 9.76 11.52 -6.47
CA GLY A 78 9.48 10.10 -6.62
C GLY A 78 8.48 9.80 -7.73
N ARG A 79 7.36 10.56 -7.79
CA ARG A 79 6.40 10.48 -8.90
C ARG A 79 7.05 10.86 -10.23
N ALA A 80 7.86 11.92 -10.26
CA ALA A 80 8.56 12.30 -11.48
C ALA A 80 9.52 11.21 -11.99
N VAL A 81 10.17 10.45 -11.09
CA VAL A 81 10.97 9.28 -11.46
C VAL A 81 10.08 8.16 -12.00
N ALA A 82 8.96 7.84 -11.34
CA ALA A 82 8.01 6.84 -11.82
C ALA A 82 7.50 7.15 -13.24
N SER A 83 7.04 8.40 -13.49
CA SER A 83 6.58 8.86 -14.80
C SER A 83 7.68 8.82 -15.87
N GLN A 84 8.94 9.09 -15.52
CA GLN A 84 10.08 8.94 -16.47
C GLN A 84 10.27 7.50 -16.93
N HIS A 85 9.89 6.53 -16.08
CA HIS A 85 9.89 5.11 -16.38
C HIS A 85 8.54 4.61 -16.93
N GLY A 86 7.58 5.49 -17.20
CA GLY A 86 6.27 5.10 -17.74
C GLY A 86 5.41 4.30 -16.76
N ILE A 87 5.56 4.58 -15.45
CA ILE A 87 4.76 3.99 -14.38
C ILE A 87 3.92 5.10 -13.75
N GLU A 88 2.60 4.92 -13.77
CA GLU A 88 1.63 5.81 -13.15
C GLU A 88 0.74 5.05 -12.16
N VAL A 89 0.11 5.77 -11.24
CA VAL A 89 -0.92 5.17 -10.37
C VAL A 89 -2.08 4.68 -11.23
N GLY A 90 -2.57 3.47 -10.92
CA GLY A 90 -3.62 2.81 -11.68
C GLY A 90 -3.12 1.96 -12.85
N ASP A 91 -1.83 1.99 -13.18
CA ASP A 91 -1.24 1.04 -14.13
C ASP A 91 -1.43 -0.40 -13.65
N THR A 92 -1.65 -1.30 -14.61
CA THR A 92 -1.97 -2.70 -14.34
C THR A 92 -1.09 -3.63 -15.15
N ARG A 93 -0.85 -4.81 -14.58
CA ARG A 93 -0.24 -5.93 -15.27
C ARG A 93 -0.92 -7.23 -14.92
N THR A 94 -0.76 -8.21 -15.80
CA THR A 94 -1.29 -9.55 -15.56
C THR A 94 -0.31 -10.38 -14.73
N LEU A 95 -0.82 -11.06 -13.69
CA LEU A 95 -0.03 -11.94 -12.84
C LEU A 95 -0.59 -13.37 -12.93
N THR A 96 0.23 -14.31 -13.39
CA THR A 96 -0.12 -15.74 -13.34
C THR A 96 0.32 -16.32 -12.01
N LEU A 97 -0.63 -16.92 -11.29
CA LEU A 97 -0.39 -17.56 -9.99
C LEU A 97 0.16 -18.99 -10.16
N GLY A 98 0.70 -19.56 -9.08
CA GLY A 98 1.23 -20.92 -9.03
C GLY A 98 0.21 -22.01 -9.36
N ASP A 99 -1.08 -21.74 -9.24
CA ASP A 99 -2.19 -22.63 -9.63
C ASP A 99 -2.68 -22.40 -11.08
N ALA A 100 -1.94 -21.60 -11.86
CA ALA A 100 -2.23 -21.16 -13.22
C ALA A 100 -3.46 -20.26 -13.38
N SER A 101 -4.10 -19.84 -12.28
CA SER A 101 -5.07 -18.74 -12.34
C SER A 101 -4.37 -17.42 -12.64
N VAL A 102 -5.14 -16.46 -13.12
CA VAL A 102 -4.64 -15.16 -13.58
C VAL A 102 -5.36 -14.06 -12.82
N VAL A 103 -4.58 -13.16 -12.22
CA VAL A 103 -5.06 -12.01 -11.46
C VAL A 103 -4.47 -10.72 -12.02
N GLU A 104 -5.13 -9.60 -11.74
CA GLU A 104 -4.58 -8.28 -12.01
C GLU A 104 -3.63 -7.88 -10.88
N LEU A 105 -2.53 -7.20 -11.19
CA LEU A 105 -1.68 -6.49 -10.24
C LEU A 105 -1.65 -5.02 -10.63
N ARG A 106 -2.00 -4.13 -9.71
CA ARG A 106 -2.20 -2.70 -9.94
C ARG A 106 -1.27 -1.85 -9.09
N VAL A 107 -0.74 -0.77 -9.66
CA VAL A 107 -0.08 0.30 -8.88
C VAL A 107 -1.15 1.09 -8.13
N VAL A 108 -1.20 0.98 -6.80
CA VAL A 108 -2.17 1.73 -5.98
C VAL A 108 -1.56 2.95 -5.32
N GLY A 109 -0.24 2.97 -5.15
CA GLY A 109 0.47 4.11 -4.58
C GLY A 109 1.94 4.14 -5.00
N ILE A 110 2.51 5.34 -4.95
CA ILE A 110 3.93 5.62 -5.14
C ILE A 110 4.44 6.23 -3.84
N ARG A 111 5.50 5.65 -3.25
CA ARG A 111 6.04 6.09 -1.95
C ARG A 111 5.03 6.14 -0.81
N ALA A 112 4.02 5.28 -0.86
CA ALA A 112 2.88 5.32 0.07
C ALA A 112 3.13 4.58 1.39
N ASP A 113 4.12 3.69 1.44
CA ASP A 113 4.30 2.77 2.55
C ASP A 113 5.72 2.82 3.13
N GLU A 114 5.81 2.88 4.46
CA GLU A 114 7.08 2.90 5.19
C GLU A 114 7.65 1.49 5.33
N ARG A 115 8.93 1.31 4.97
CA ARG A 115 9.62 0.02 5.07
C ARG A 115 9.85 -0.36 6.53
N ALA A 116 9.62 -1.63 6.83
CA ALA A 116 9.79 -2.17 8.18
C ALA A 116 11.26 -2.24 8.62
N ASP A 117 12.22 -2.17 7.69
CA ASP A 117 13.65 -2.18 8.00
C ASP A 117 14.22 -0.79 8.37
N GLY A 118 13.37 0.25 8.39
CA GLY A 118 13.76 1.62 8.69
C GLY A 118 14.49 2.32 7.54
N GLY A 119 14.43 1.77 6.32
CA GLY A 119 15.02 2.35 5.11
C GLY A 119 14.26 3.54 4.51
N GLY A 120 13.20 4.03 5.16
CA GLY A 120 12.26 5.01 4.63
C GLY A 120 11.13 4.35 3.84
N VAL A 121 10.52 5.08 2.92
CA VAL A 121 9.39 4.58 2.11
C VAL A 121 9.81 3.58 1.03
N ALA A 122 8.91 2.65 0.70
CA ALA A 122 9.01 1.79 -0.48
C ALA A 122 8.78 2.61 -1.77
N GLY A 123 9.21 2.10 -2.92
CA GLY A 123 9.05 2.83 -4.17
C GLY A 123 7.63 2.73 -4.71
N LEU A 124 7.14 1.49 -4.79
CA LEU A 124 5.83 1.18 -5.35
C LEU A 124 5.00 0.39 -4.34
N THR A 125 3.73 0.75 -4.22
CA THR A 125 2.72 -0.06 -3.55
C THR A 125 1.80 -0.67 -4.60
N LEU A 126 1.73 -2.00 -4.61
CA LEU A 126 0.97 -2.78 -5.58
C LEU A 126 -0.16 -3.54 -4.87
N MET A 127 -1.28 -3.74 -5.56
CA MET A 127 -2.45 -4.47 -5.05
C MET A 127 -2.96 -5.44 -6.11
N THR A 128 -3.24 -6.68 -5.72
CA THR A 128 -3.79 -7.70 -6.62
C THR A 128 -5.32 -7.60 -6.72
N SER A 129 -5.94 -8.16 -7.76
CA SER A 129 -7.29 -8.70 -7.60
C SER A 129 -7.27 -9.92 -6.66
N PRO A 130 -8.41 -10.43 -6.16
CA PRO A 130 -8.42 -11.55 -5.22
C PRO A 130 -7.63 -12.77 -5.72
N ILE A 131 -6.67 -13.25 -4.92
CA ILE A 131 -5.87 -14.45 -5.26
C ILE A 131 -6.50 -15.75 -4.76
N ALA A 132 -7.42 -15.64 -3.80
CA ALA A 132 -8.15 -16.74 -3.20
C ALA A 132 -9.46 -16.21 -2.60
N VAL A 133 -10.36 -17.14 -2.21
CA VAL A 133 -11.50 -16.85 -1.34
C VAL A 133 -11.32 -17.68 -0.07
N ARG A 134 -11.20 -17.01 1.08
CA ARG A 134 -10.85 -17.62 2.37
C ARG A 134 -11.49 -16.89 3.54
N PRO A 135 -11.62 -17.55 4.71
CA PRO A 135 -11.92 -16.86 5.95
C PRO A 135 -10.78 -15.95 6.40
N PHE A 136 -11.13 -14.94 7.17
CA PHE A 136 -10.17 -14.10 7.88
C PHE A 136 -9.50 -14.88 9.03
N SER A 137 -10.32 -15.58 9.81
CA SER A 137 -9.88 -16.57 10.81
C SER A 137 -10.90 -17.70 10.90
N ASP A 138 -10.46 -18.92 11.18
CA ASP A 138 -11.33 -20.12 11.15
C ASP A 138 -12.37 -20.14 12.29
N GLU A 139 -12.03 -19.56 13.44
CA GLU A 139 -12.94 -19.49 14.60
C GLU A 139 -13.18 -18.05 15.06
N LYS A 140 -12.15 -17.40 15.61
CA LYS A 140 -12.28 -16.10 16.26
C LYS A 140 -11.29 -15.08 15.72
N ASN A 141 -11.68 -13.82 15.82
CA ASN A 141 -10.83 -12.67 15.52
C ASN A 141 -10.29 -12.00 16.81
N GLU A 142 -9.96 -12.83 17.81
CA GLU A 142 -9.26 -12.38 19.01
C GLU A 142 -7.78 -12.15 18.62
N GLY A 143 -7.29 -10.92 18.70
CA GLY A 143 -5.93 -10.56 18.25
C GLY A 143 -5.86 -9.92 16.85
N GLY A 144 -7.00 -9.73 16.18
CA GLY A 144 -7.10 -9.01 14.92
C GLY A 144 -6.22 -9.57 13.81
N TRP A 145 -5.78 -8.70 12.90
CA TRP A 145 -4.90 -9.05 11.77
C TRP A 145 -3.63 -9.77 12.21
N GLU A 146 -2.94 -9.27 13.24
CA GLU A 146 -1.65 -9.81 13.70
C GLU A 146 -1.72 -11.31 14.02
N SER A 147 -2.83 -11.73 14.63
CA SER A 147 -3.09 -13.12 15.05
C SER A 147 -3.97 -13.91 14.09
N SER A 148 -4.36 -13.34 12.95
CA SER A 148 -5.31 -13.96 12.02
C SER A 148 -4.71 -15.16 11.28
N ASP A 149 -5.56 -16.14 10.96
CA ASP A 149 -5.18 -17.27 10.11
C ASP A 149 -4.89 -16.80 8.68
N LEU A 150 -5.59 -15.76 8.20
CA LEU A 150 -5.37 -15.16 6.89
C LEU A 150 -3.97 -14.56 6.76
N ARG A 151 -3.49 -13.82 7.76
CA ARG A 151 -2.12 -13.28 7.78
C ARG A 151 -1.09 -14.41 7.80
N SER A 152 -1.31 -15.42 8.63
CA SER A 152 -0.44 -16.60 8.72
C SER A 152 -0.37 -17.36 7.39
N TRP A 153 -1.51 -17.53 6.73
CA TRP A 153 -1.61 -18.13 5.40
C TRP A 153 -0.89 -17.30 4.34
N LEU A 154 -1.08 -15.97 4.33
CA LEU A 154 -0.38 -15.07 3.41
C LEU A 154 1.14 -15.12 3.57
N ALA A 155 1.65 -15.28 4.79
CA ALA A 155 3.09 -15.44 5.05
C ALA A 155 3.68 -16.78 4.58
N GLY A 156 2.85 -17.76 4.17
CA GLY A 156 3.29 -19.08 3.75
C GLY A 156 2.68 -19.52 2.41
N GLU A 157 1.56 -20.24 2.48
CA GLU A 157 0.89 -20.80 1.30
C GLU A 157 0.40 -19.72 0.33
N GLY A 158 -0.13 -18.60 0.84
CA GLY A 158 -0.58 -17.48 0.02
C GLY A 158 0.56 -16.82 -0.75
N ALA A 159 1.70 -16.59 -0.12
CA ALA A 159 2.91 -16.11 -0.79
C ALA A 159 3.38 -17.08 -1.90
N SER A 160 3.25 -18.40 -1.67
CA SER A 160 3.65 -19.44 -2.63
C SER A 160 2.76 -19.48 -3.88
N LEU A 161 1.61 -18.79 -3.89
CA LEU A 161 0.80 -18.59 -5.10
C LEU A 161 1.36 -17.50 -6.00
N LEU A 162 2.08 -16.52 -5.46
CA LEU A 162 2.68 -15.45 -6.24
C LEU A 162 3.97 -15.98 -6.91
N PRO A 163 4.41 -15.41 -8.05
CA PRO A 163 5.67 -15.80 -8.66
C PRO A 163 6.85 -15.62 -7.69
N ASP A 164 7.68 -16.66 -7.54
CA ASP A 164 8.86 -16.64 -6.65
C ASP A 164 9.77 -15.43 -6.92
N GLU A 165 9.91 -15.04 -8.19
CA GLU A 165 10.71 -13.89 -8.60
C GLU A 165 10.14 -12.56 -8.09
N LEU A 166 8.81 -12.41 -8.03
CA LEU A 166 8.17 -11.25 -7.43
C LEU A 166 8.36 -11.28 -5.91
N VAL A 167 8.05 -12.41 -5.27
CA VAL A 167 8.11 -12.55 -3.80
C VAL A 167 9.51 -12.28 -3.27
N SER A 168 10.57 -12.70 -3.97
CA SER A 168 11.95 -12.48 -3.54
C SER A 168 12.39 -11.01 -3.54
N ARG A 169 11.58 -10.11 -4.11
CA ARG A 169 11.83 -8.66 -4.22
C ARG A 169 10.88 -7.83 -3.37
N VAL A 170 9.88 -8.46 -2.76
CA VAL A 170 8.94 -7.76 -1.89
C VAL A 170 9.68 -7.19 -0.68
N VAL A 171 9.42 -5.92 -0.41
CA VAL A 171 9.96 -5.22 0.75
C VAL A 171 8.90 -5.22 1.86
N PRO A 172 9.20 -5.75 3.06
CA PRO A 172 8.27 -5.66 4.19
C PRO A 172 8.04 -4.20 4.61
N VAL A 173 6.79 -3.87 4.91
CA VAL A 173 6.34 -2.52 5.31
C VAL A 173 5.61 -2.54 6.64
N LEU A 174 5.53 -1.38 7.28
CA LEU A 174 4.82 -1.18 8.54
C LEU A 174 3.33 -0.97 8.29
N LYS A 175 2.48 -1.76 8.94
CA LYS A 175 1.02 -1.66 8.84
C LYS A 175 0.38 -1.45 10.20
N VAL A 176 -0.36 -0.35 10.33
CA VAL A 176 -1.13 -0.03 11.55
C VAL A 176 -2.51 -0.65 11.43
N THR A 177 -2.99 -1.27 12.52
CA THR A 177 -4.36 -1.79 12.60
C THR A 177 -4.78 -2.10 14.04
N ASP A 178 -6.05 -2.46 14.22
CA ASP A 178 -6.71 -2.69 15.49
C ASP A 178 -6.62 -4.15 15.95
N ASN A 179 -5.40 -4.59 16.29
CA ASN A 179 -5.14 -5.97 16.74
C ASN A 179 -5.80 -6.33 18.08
N ALA A 180 -6.26 -5.37 18.87
CA ALA A 180 -7.00 -5.61 20.11
C ALA A 180 -8.38 -4.94 20.06
N ALA A 181 -9.38 -5.62 20.62
CA ALA A 181 -10.69 -5.01 20.82
C ALA A 181 -10.65 -4.06 22.00
N VAL A 182 -11.25 -2.90 21.86
CA VAL A 182 -11.52 -2.02 23.00
C VAL A 182 -12.85 -2.37 23.66
N ARG A 183 -13.06 -1.87 24.88
CA ARG A 183 -14.36 -1.96 25.52
C ARG A 183 -15.35 -1.02 24.80
N TYR A 184 -16.60 -1.45 24.66
CA TYR A 184 -17.67 -0.55 24.21
C TYR A 184 -17.77 0.69 25.12
N GLY A 185 -17.77 1.87 24.51
CA GLY A 185 -17.72 3.17 25.18
C GLY A 185 -16.33 3.66 25.58
N ASP A 186 -15.26 2.90 25.28
CA ASP A 186 -13.88 3.33 25.53
C ASP A 186 -13.42 4.35 24.50
N SER A 187 -12.74 5.40 24.95
CA SER A 187 -12.14 6.43 24.09
C SER A 187 -10.74 6.08 23.62
N GLY A 188 -10.12 5.02 24.16
CA GLY A 188 -8.73 4.63 23.86
C GLY A 188 -8.52 3.83 22.57
N ALA A 189 -9.42 3.94 21.58
CA ALA A 189 -9.38 3.11 20.38
C ALA A 189 -8.18 3.42 19.46
N VAL A 190 -7.80 4.69 19.35
CA VAL A 190 -6.63 5.12 18.57
C VAL A 190 -5.34 4.64 19.26
N GLU A 191 -5.24 4.80 20.58
CA GLU A 191 -4.07 4.40 21.36
C GLU A 191 -3.89 2.87 21.44
N ALA A 192 -4.94 2.10 21.18
CA ALA A 192 -4.90 0.66 21.12
C ALA A 192 -4.41 0.10 19.77
N LEU A 193 -4.26 0.95 18.74
CA LEU A 193 -3.70 0.54 17.47
C LEU A 193 -2.25 0.07 17.65
N THR A 194 -1.87 -0.96 16.90
CA THR A 194 -0.52 -1.51 16.92
C THR A 194 -0.02 -1.70 15.49
N THR A 195 1.30 -1.86 15.35
CA THR A 195 1.97 -1.94 14.06
C THR A 195 2.53 -3.33 13.84
N THR A 196 2.24 -3.92 12.67
CA THR A 196 2.86 -5.15 12.16
C THR A 196 3.89 -4.82 11.08
N ALA A 197 4.85 -5.71 10.89
CA ALA A 197 5.74 -5.70 9.73
C ALA A 197 5.30 -6.82 8.77
N ASP A 198 4.84 -6.45 7.58
CA ASP A 198 4.21 -7.37 6.64
C ASP A 198 4.84 -7.24 5.24
N ALA A 199 5.23 -8.37 4.66
CA ALA A 199 5.63 -8.44 3.24
C ALA A 199 4.40 -8.42 2.33
N LEU A 200 3.38 -9.20 2.71
CA LEU A 200 2.09 -9.26 2.05
C LEU A 200 1.00 -8.94 3.07
N TRP A 201 0.01 -8.12 2.71
CA TRP A 201 -1.09 -7.75 3.60
C TRP A 201 -2.41 -7.65 2.84
N VAL A 202 -3.52 -7.58 3.57
CA VAL A 202 -4.79 -7.07 3.02
C VAL A 202 -4.97 -5.61 3.47
N PRO A 203 -5.51 -4.70 2.64
CA PRO A 203 -5.53 -3.27 2.95
C PRO A 203 -6.42 -2.95 4.16
N SER A 204 -6.23 -1.79 4.79
CA SER A 204 -7.14 -1.28 5.83
C SER A 204 -8.30 -0.50 5.22
N VAL A 205 -9.31 -0.21 6.04
CA VAL A 205 -10.39 0.71 5.67
C VAL A 205 -9.83 2.06 5.22
N SER A 206 -8.92 2.68 5.99
CA SER A 206 -8.41 4.01 5.66
C SER A 206 -7.50 4.05 4.44
N GLU A 207 -6.73 2.98 4.17
CA GLU A 207 -5.94 2.86 2.93
C GLU A 207 -6.81 2.85 1.67
N VAL A 208 -8.09 2.49 1.80
CA VAL A 208 -9.02 2.40 0.68
C VAL A 208 -10.02 3.56 0.66
N CYS A 209 -10.50 3.98 1.82
CA CYS A 209 -11.58 4.96 1.95
C CYS A 209 -11.12 6.33 2.48
N GLY A 210 -9.88 6.45 2.97
CA GLY A 210 -9.42 7.62 3.68
C GLY A 210 -10.10 7.78 5.03
N GLU A 211 -10.39 9.03 5.40
CA GLU A 211 -11.15 9.33 6.61
C GLU A 211 -12.59 8.84 6.47
N VAL A 212 -13.07 8.09 7.46
CA VAL A 212 -14.44 7.58 7.51
C VAL A 212 -15.17 8.11 8.74
N ASP A 213 -16.49 8.26 8.62
CA ASP A 213 -17.39 8.75 9.68
C ASP A 213 -18.57 7.79 9.90
N TRP A 214 -18.35 6.48 9.69
CA TRP A 214 -19.39 5.46 9.72
C TRP A 214 -20.16 5.40 11.03
N PHE A 215 -19.46 5.49 12.17
CA PHE A 215 -20.14 5.50 13.46
C PHE A 215 -20.88 6.82 13.69
N ALA A 216 -20.33 7.96 13.28
CA ALA A 216 -21.04 9.23 13.33
C ALA A 216 -22.33 9.22 12.48
N GLN A 217 -22.31 8.56 11.31
CA GLN A 217 -23.49 8.39 10.48
C GLN A 217 -24.54 7.48 11.14
N GLU A 218 -24.13 6.41 11.80
CA GLU A 218 -25.03 5.45 12.44
C GLU A 218 -25.60 5.93 13.77
N TYR A 219 -24.75 6.48 14.64
CA TYR A 219 -25.07 6.80 16.04
C TYR A 219 -25.14 8.30 16.33
N GLY A 220 -24.72 9.15 15.39
CA GLY A 220 -24.64 10.60 15.56
C GLY A 220 -23.33 11.06 16.21
N THR A 221 -23.07 12.36 16.12
CA THR A 221 -21.83 13.00 16.60
C THR A 221 -21.87 13.43 18.07
N THR A 222 -23.01 13.25 18.74
CA THR A 222 -23.21 13.68 20.14
C THR A 222 -23.72 12.52 20.98
N PRO A 223 -23.08 12.24 22.14
CA PRO A 223 -23.57 11.24 23.08
C PRO A 223 -25.04 11.47 23.44
N SER A 224 -25.84 10.42 23.35
CA SER A 224 -27.29 10.48 23.55
C SER A 224 -27.78 9.29 24.36
N ALA A 225 -29.00 9.38 24.91
CA ALA A 225 -29.57 8.25 25.65
C ALA A 225 -29.71 6.99 24.79
N SER A 226 -29.91 7.12 23.47
CA SER A 226 -29.97 5.99 22.53
C SER A 226 -28.62 5.32 22.30
N SER A 227 -27.51 6.02 22.52
CA SER A 227 -26.16 5.46 22.48
C SER A 227 -25.61 5.11 23.86
N GLU A 228 -26.45 5.10 24.90
CA GLU A 228 -26.00 4.96 26.29
C GLU A 228 -24.95 6.02 26.70
N TYR A 229 -25.02 7.20 26.07
CA TYR A 229 -24.05 8.28 26.22
C TYR A 229 -22.62 7.91 25.80
N VAL A 230 -22.46 6.93 24.91
CA VAL A 230 -21.19 6.64 24.25
C VAL A 230 -20.84 7.73 23.24
N ASP A 231 -19.57 8.12 23.26
CA ASP A 231 -18.93 8.92 22.22
C ASP A 231 -18.24 7.98 21.23
N PHE A 232 -18.73 7.97 19.99
CA PHE A 232 -18.24 7.06 18.95
C PHE A 232 -17.14 7.65 18.07
N ARG A 233 -16.85 8.96 18.20
CA ARG A 233 -15.80 9.62 17.41
C ARG A 233 -14.44 8.92 17.51
N PRO A 234 -14.00 8.41 18.68
CA PRO A 234 -12.75 7.67 18.78
C PRO A 234 -12.69 6.41 17.90
N TYR A 235 -13.83 5.81 17.54
CA TYR A 235 -13.85 4.64 16.66
C TYR A 235 -13.64 5.04 15.20
N ASP A 236 -14.32 6.08 14.73
CA ASP A 236 -14.08 6.64 13.39
C ASP A 236 -12.63 7.14 13.26
N GLU A 237 -12.09 7.80 14.29
CA GLU A 237 -10.68 8.20 14.36
C GLU A 237 -9.74 6.99 14.28
N ALA A 238 -10.03 5.90 14.99
CA ALA A 238 -9.21 4.68 14.96
C ALA A 238 -9.28 3.94 13.62
N LEU A 239 -10.44 3.92 12.95
CA LEU A 239 -10.57 3.37 11.61
C LEU A 239 -9.76 4.18 10.59
N SER A 240 -9.80 5.52 10.72
CA SER A 240 -9.11 6.47 9.83
C SER A 240 -7.59 6.53 10.06
N ALA A 241 -7.10 6.09 11.22
CA ALA A 241 -5.69 6.13 11.60
C ALA A 241 -4.87 4.88 11.20
N GLN A 242 -5.42 3.97 10.38
CA GLN A 242 -4.76 2.71 10.00
C GLN A 242 -3.82 2.80 8.78
N GLY A 243 -3.71 3.99 8.18
CA GLY A 243 -2.90 4.28 6.99
C GLY A 243 -3.52 5.38 6.14
N GLU A 244 -2.70 6.08 5.36
CA GLU A 244 -3.17 7.08 4.40
C GLU A 244 -3.89 6.41 3.23
N GLN A 245 -4.88 7.09 2.64
CA GLN A 245 -5.59 6.57 1.48
C GLN A 245 -4.64 6.43 0.30
N TYR A 246 -4.66 5.28 -0.36
CA TYR A 246 -3.90 5.08 -1.58
C TYR A 246 -4.43 5.95 -2.72
N GLU A 247 -3.50 6.56 -3.45
CA GLU A 247 -3.75 7.54 -4.52
C GLU A 247 -4.74 7.00 -5.57
N TYR A 248 -4.67 5.70 -5.88
CA TYR A 248 -5.61 5.05 -6.79
C TYR A 248 -7.08 5.19 -6.34
N PHE A 249 -7.35 5.00 -5.03
CA PHE A 249 -8.70 5.08 -4.51
C PHE A 249 -9.18 6.52 -4.34
N SER A 250 -8.29 7.44 -3.95
CA SER A 250 -8.64 8.86 -3.88
C SER A 250 -8.95 9.43 -5.26
N ASP A 251 -8.16 9.08 -6.29
CA ASP A 251 -8.39 9.51 -7.68
C ASP A 251 -9.69 8.93 -8.25
N ALA A 252 -10.06 7.74 -7.80
CA ALA A 252 -11.34 7.12 -8.12
C ALA A 252 -12.53 7.70 -7.31
N GLY A 253 -12.29 8.64 -6.39
CA GLY A 253 -13.32 9.28 -5.57
C GLY A 253 -13.94 8.36 -4.52
N VAL A 254 -13.19 7.36 -4.03
CA VAL A 254 -13.64 6.51 -2.93
C VAL A 254 -13.54 7.30 -1.63
N ASP A 255 -14.61 7.37 -0.85
CA ASP A 255 -14.67 8.13 0.43
C ASP A 255 -15.38 7.37 1.55
N GLY A 256 -15.64 6.08 1.37
CA GLY A 256 -16.34 5.25 2.36
C GLY A 256 -17.86 5.45 2.42
N SER A 257 -18.45 6.43 1.74
CA SER A 257 -19.87 6.80 1.89
C SER A 257 -20.84 5.99 1.02
N GLY A 258 -20.34 5.35 -0.04
CA GLY A 258 -21.19 4.69 -1.04
C GLY A 258 -20.46 3.61 -1.85
N THR A 259 -21.18 3.04 -2.82
CA THR A 259 -20.62 2.05 -3.74
C THR A 259 -19.68 2.71 -4.74
N SER A 260 -18.51 2.12 -4.97
CA SER A 260 -17.59 2.54 -6.04
C SER A 260 -17.23 1.37 -6.96
N GLY A 261 -17.18 1.65 -8.26
CA GLY A 261 -16.74 0.68 -9.27
C GLY A 261 -15.27 0.28 -9.11
N ALA A 262 -14.43 1.15 -8.55
CA ALA A 262 -13.02 0.85 -8.27
C ALA A 262 -12.83 -0.20 -7.16
N LEU A 263 -13.88 -0.48 -6.40
CA LEU A 263 -13.86 -1.46 -5.32
C LEU A 263 -14.48 -2.81 -5.72
N VAL A 264 -15.07 -2.91 -6.91
CA VAL A 264 -15.69 -4.15 -7.39
C VAL A 264 -14.59 -5.10 -7.87
N MET A 265 -14.40 -6.19 -7.12
CA MET A 265 -13.43 -7.22 -7.42
C MET A 265 -14.12 -8.53 -7.79
N ALA A 266 -13.44 -9.36 -8.58
CA ALA A 266 -13.94 -10.67 -8.99
C ALA A 266 -12.91 -11.77 -8.76
N TYR A 267 -13.38 -12.95 -8.37
CA TYR A 267 -12.61 -14.19 -8.30
C TYR A 267 -13.26 -15.22 -9.22
N GLY A 268 -12.46 -15.84 -10.10
CA GLY A 268 -12.99 -16.78 -11.10
C GLY A 268 -14.06 -16.17 -12.02
N GLY A 269 -13.97 -14.86 -12.31
CA GLY A 269 -14.93 -14.12 -13.13
C GLY A 269 -16.26 -13.77 -12.45
N THR A 270 -16.40 -14.04 -11.15
CA THR A 270 -17.59 -13.69 -10.37
C THR A 270 -17.27 -12.63 -9.34
N ALA A 271 -18.07 -11.56 -9.26
CA ALA A 271 -17.91 -10.52 -8.26
C ALA A 271 -18.00 -11.11 -6.85
N CYS A 272 -17.08 -10.73 -5.96
CA CYS A 272 -17.02 -11.24 -4.60
C CYS A 272 -16.76 -10.11 -3.61
N ASN A 273 -17.15 -10.35 -2.36
CA ASN A 273 -16.67 -9.52 -1.25
C ASN A 273 -15.16 -9.70 -1.09
N TRP A 274 -14.47 -8.78 -0.43
CA TRP A 274 -13.06 -8.95 -0.08
C TRP A 274 -12.70 -8.26 1.24
N TRP A 275 -11.69 -8.81 1.92
CA TRP A 275 -11.35 -8.44 3.29
C TRP A 275 -10.55 -7.14 3.42
N TYR A 276 -10.87 -6.38 4.47
CA TYR A 276 -9.91 -5.48 5.09
C TYR A 276 -9.17 -6.19 6.22
N ARG A 277 -7.99 -5.67 6.61
CA ARG A 277 -7.33 -6.10 7.87
C ARG A 277 -7.98 -5.46 9.09
N THR A 278 -8.78 -4.43 8.87
CA THR A 278 -9.49 -3.66 9.88
C THR A 278 -10.60 -4.49 10.52
N SER A 279 -10.51 -4.65 11.82
CA SER A 279 -11.54 -5.31 12.61
C SER A 279 -12.59 -4.31 13.08
N TYR A 280 -13.73 -4.80 13.54
CA TYR A 280 -14.71 -3.95 14.21
C TYR A 280 -14.16 -3.56 15.59
N PRO A 281 -14.20 -2.28 16.02
CA PRO A 281 -13.39 -1.81 17.17
C PRO A 281 -13.63 -2.54 18.50
N TYR A 282 -14.82 -3.10 18.71
CA TYR A 282 -15.18 -3.86 19.91
C TYR A 282 -15.96 -5.13 19.54
N ALA A 283 -16.19 -6.03 20.49
CA ALA A 283 -17.08 -7.17 20.27
C ALA A 283 -18.54 -6.72 20.38
N LEU A 284 -19.34 -6.97 19.34
CA LEU A 284 -20.76 -6.64 19.35
C LEU A 284 -21.51 -7.52 20.37
N GLU A 285 -22.40 -6.91 21.15
CA GLU A 285 -23.22 -7.67 22.09
C GLU A 285 -24.10 -8.70 21.36
N GLY A 286 -24.14 -9.92 21.89
CA GLY A 286 -24.90 -11.03 21.28
C GLY A 286 -24.15 -11.77 20.17
N TRP A 287 -22.91 -11.37 19.84
CA TRP A 287 -22.06 -12.07 18.89
C TRP A 287 -20.93 -12.80 19.60
N GLU A 288 -20.65 -14.03 19.17
CA GLU A 288 -19.60 -14.87 19.77
C GLU A 288 -18.18 -14.43 19.37
N GLN A 289 -18.06 -13.55 18.38
CA GLN A 289 -16.81 -13.17 17.73
C GLN A 289 -16.79 -11.70 17.32
N ARG A 290 -15.59 -11.11 17.30
CA ARG A 290 -15.33 -9.76 16.79
C ARG A 290 -15.43 -9.77 15.27
N MET A 291 -16.23 -8.87 14.70
CA MET A 291 -16.41 -8.76 13.25
C MET A 291 -15.19 -8.18 12.55
N VAL A 292 -15.11 -8.39 11.24
CA VAL A 292 -14.08 -7.84 10.35
C VAL A 292 -14.78 -7.04 9.24
N TYR A 293 -14.20 -5.90 8.85
CA TYR A 293 -14.72 -5.14 7.72
C TYR A 293 -14.38 -5.81 6.39
N GLN A 294 -15.30 -5.69 5.44
CA GLN A 294 -15.13 -6.13 4.07
C GLN A 294 -15.78 -5.16 3.09
N VAL A 295 -15.24 -5.12 1.88
CA VAL A 295 -15.94 -4.55 0.74
C VAL A 295 -16.92 -5.57 0.19
N MET A 296 -18.15 -5.15 -0.08
CA MET A 296 -19.14 -6.00 -0.73
C MET A 296 -18.86 -6.16 -2.23
N SER A 297 -19.36 -7.23 -2.83
CA SER A 297 -19.30 -7.45 -4.29
C SER A 297 -19.95 -6.34 -5.13
N SER A 298 -20.77 -5.47 -4.51
CA SER A 298 -21.33 -4.26 -5.13
C SER A 298 -20.39 -3.05 -5.11
N GLY A 299 -19.23 -3.16 -4.45
CA GLY A 299 -18.29 -2.06 -4.22
C GLY A 299 -18.63 -1.17 -3.02
N TYR A 300 -19.53 -1.59 -2.12
CA TYR A 300 -19.80 -0.86 -0.87
C TYR A 300 -18.74 -1.23 0.20
N PRO A 301 -18.00 -0.26 0.76
CA PRO A 301 -16.84 -0.56 1.61
C PRO A 301 -17.13 -0.78 3.10
N GLY A 302 -18.31 -0.39 3.60
CA GLY A 302 -18.57 -0.34 5.04
C GLY A 302 -19.19 -1.59 5.66
N MET A 303 -19.18 -2.74 4.99
CA MET A 303 -19.86 -3.94 5.50
C MET A 303 -18.98 -4.69 6.49
N THR A 304 -19.59 -5.28 7.52
CA THR A 304 -18.90 -6.18 8.45
C THR A 304 -19.33 -7.63 8.24
N SER A 305 -18.47 -8.57 8.63
CA SER A 305 -18.75 -10.00 8.54
C SER A 305 -18.07 -10.77 9.66
N GLY A 306 -18.59 -11.96 9.94
CA GLY A 306 -17.92 -12.90 10.83
C GLY A 306 -16.57 -13.33 10.24
N PRO A 307 -15.52 -13.51 11.05
CA PRO A 307 -14.18 -13.88 10.57
C PRO A 307 -14.14 -15.23 9.83
N SER A 308 -15.04 -16.16 10.14
CA SER A 308 -15.15 -17.47 9.49
C SER A 308 -15.87 -17.46 8.14
N GLU A 309 -16.46 -16.32 7.75
CA GLU A 309 -17.13 -16.18 6.45
C GLU A 309 -16.12 -16.18 5.30
N GLN A 310 -16.58 -16.41 4.07
CA GLN A 310 -15.69 -16.47 2.91
C GLN A 310 -15.67 -15.13 2.18
N ALA A 311 -14.48 -14.54 2.00
CA ALA A 311 -14.31 -13.38 1.12
C ALA A 311 -12.99 -13.47 0.34
N GLY A 312 -12.91 -12.68 -0.73
CA GLY A 312 -11.73 -12.55 -1.57
C GLY A 312 -10.53 -12.00 -0.80
N VAL A 313 -9.36 -12.55 -1.07
CA VAL A 313 -8.09 -12.11 -0.49
C VAL A 313 -7.36 -11.24 -1.51
N VAL A 314 -7.54 -9.93 -1.38
CA VAL A 314 -6.77 -8.94 -2.13
C VAL A 314 -5.46 -8.67 -1.41
N VAL A 315 -4.34 -8.76 -2.12
CA VAL A 315 -3.01 -8.68 -1.53
C VAL A 315 -2.32 -7.38 -1.92
N GLY A 316 -1.95 -6.59 -0.93
CA GLY A 316 -0.98 -5.52 -1.03
C GLY A 316 0.45 -6.04 -0.88
N LEU A 317 1.38 -5.47 -1.66
CA LEU A 317 2.81 -5.72 -1.58
C LEU A 317 3.61 -4.47 -2.01
N CYS A 318 4.85 -4.35 -1.54
CA CYS A 318 5.73 -3.25 -1.91
C CYS A 318 7.01 -3.72 -2.62
N LEU A 319 7.50 -2.90 -3.54
CA LEU A 319 8.82 -3.00 -4.18
C LEU A 319 9.68 -1.79 -3.84
#